data_AF-T0ZVJ3-F1
#
_entry.id   AF-T0ZVJ3-F1
#
_cell.length_a   1.000
_cell.length_b   1.000
_cell.length_c   1.000
_cell.angle_alpha   90.00
_cell.angle_beta   90.00
_cell.angle_gamma   90.00
#
_symmetry.space_group_name_H-M   'P 1'
#
loop_
_entity.id
_entity.type
_entity.pdbx_description
1 polymer ?
#
loop_
_entity_poly.entity_id
_entity_poly.type
_entity_poly.pdbx_seq_one_letter_code
_entity_poly.pdbx_strand_id
1 'polypeptide(L)'
;YILATEGSRQKLGLQVGISPGQLHYYILNFHSQDHVPLFDGLGYALNAQVEMGKPYGNTPIYPVLLNFFGGGPYSVRGYQSYTLGPTTASGIPIGGAMLAYAQNALILPQLFGHHMPGEAPSYQVSLFVDVGNVFAAPSDFSIHDLRASAGISLTWLTPLGAIRFSWAKPLN
;
A
#
# COMPACT_ATOMS: atom_id res chain seq x y z
N TYR A 1 -3.83 2.31 17.85
CA TYR A 1 -2.71 3.22 18.18
C TYR A 1 -2.14 3.80 16.89
N ILE A 2 -1.74 5.07 16.89
CA ILE A 2 -1.30 5.79 15.69
C ILE A 2 0.15 5.41 15.31
N LEU A 3 0.99 5.07 16.30
CA LEU A 3 2.30 4.46 16.13
C LEU A 3 2.31 3.14 16.88
N ALA A 4 1.90 2.05 16.22
CA ALA A 4 1.99 0.72 16.80
C ALA A 4 3.46 0.29 16.88
N THR A 5 3.87 -0.26 18.03
CA THR A 5 5.22 -0.80 18.26
C THR A 5 5.26 -2.32 18.03
N GLU A 6 4.11 -2.98 18.18
CA GLU A 6 3.95 -4.41 18.01
C GLU A 6 2.52 -4.77 17.60
N GLY A 7 2.38 -5.95 16.99
CA GLY A 7 1.10 -6.55 16.67
C GLY A 7 0.88 -6.75 15.18
N SER A 8 -0.09 -7.60 14.88
CA SER A 8 -0.49 -7.94 13.51
C SER A 8 -1.98 -7.68 13.34
N ARG A 9 -2.34 -7.11 12.19
CA ARG A 9 -3.71 -6.90 11.79
C ARG A 9 -3.87 -7.37 10.37
N GLN A 10 -4.75 -8.34 10.17
CA GLN A 10 -5.12 -8.79 8.85
C GLN A 10 -6.60 -8.57 8.59
N LYS A 11 -6.94 -8.20 7.37
CA LYS A 11 -8.30 -8.05 6.88
C LYS A 11 -8.45 -8.79 5.58
N LEU A 12 -9.54 -9.53 5.49
CA LEU A 12 -10.02 -10.12 4.25
C LEU A 12 -11.41 -9.54 3.99
N GLY A 13 -11.67 -9.11 2.76
CA GLY A 13 -12.96 -8.60 2.34
C GLY A 13 -13.36 -9.17 0.99
N LEU A 14 -14.65 -9.41 0.84
CA LEU A 14 -15.31 -9.81 -0.39
C LEU A 14 -16.45 -8.82 -0.65
N GLN A 15 -16.45 -8.23 -1.84
CA GLN A 15 -17.56 -7.43 -2.35
C GLN A 15 -18.10 -8.09 -3.61
N VAL A 16 -19.42 -8.23 -3.70
CA VAL A 16 -20.11 -8.79 -4.86
C VAL A 16 -21.03 -7.74 -5.44
N GLY A 17 -20.79 -7.38 -6.69
CA GLY A 17 -21.66 -6.52 -7.47
C GLY A 17 -22.74 -7.33 -8.16
N ILE A 18 -23.98 -7.13 -7.75
CA ILE A 18 -25.18 -7.66 -8.40
C ILE A 18 -26.00 -6.51 -8.96
N SER A 19 -26.30 -6.57 -10.25
CA SER A 19 -27.28 -5.68 -10.88
C SER A 19 -28.23 -6.53 -11.73
N PRO A 20 -29.54 -6.26 -11.72
CA PRO A 20 -30.46 -6.90 -12.65
C PRO A 20 -30.07 -6.58 -14.09
N GLY A 21 -29.53 -7.57 -14.79
CA GLY A 21 -29.42 -7.60 -16.24
C GLY A 21 -28.13 -7.09 -16.89
N GLN A 22 -27.16 -6.46 -16.19
CA GLN A 22 -26.05 -5.84 -16.92
C GLN A 22 -24.63 -5.93 -16.34
N LEU A 23 -24.40 -6.11 -15.02
CA LEU A 23 -23.03 -6.16 -14.47
C LEU A 23 -22.93 -7.04 -13.22
N HIS A 24 -22.10 -8.08 -13.30
CA HIS A 24 -21.78 -9.04 -12.25
C HIS A 24 -20.26 -9.11 -12.07
N TYR A 25 -19.78 -8.74 -10.89
CA TYR A 25 -18.35 -8.75 -10.56
C TYR A 25 -18.13 -9.06 -9.08
N TYR A 26 -16.95 -9.54 -8.74
CA TYR A 26 -16.52 -9.61 -7.36
C TYR A 26 -15.16 -8.93 -7.18
N ILE A 27 -14.95 -8.37 -5.99
CA ILE A 27 -13.69 -7.80 -5.53
C ILE A 27 -13.27 -8.56 -4.28
N LEU A 28 -12.02 -9.04 -4.30
CA LEU A 28 -11.34 -9.56 -3.12
C LEU A 28 -10.30 -8.54 -2.68
N ASN A 29 -10.29 -8.23 -1.39
CA ASN A 29 -9.26 -7.41 -0.77
C ASN A 29 -8.61 -8.18 0.38
N PHE A 30 -7.29 -8.10 0.45
CA PHE A 30 -6.49 -8.57 1.56
C PHE A 30 -5.55 -7.46 2.00
N HIS A 31 -5.54 -7.15 3.29
CA HIS A 31 -4.69 -6.09 3.87
C HIS A 31 -4.02 -6.63 5.13
N SER A 32 -2.68 -6.63 5.14
CA SER A 32 -1.86 -6.97 6.31
C SER A 32 -1.10 -5.75 6.81
N GLN A 33 -1.15 -5.52 8.11
CA GLN A 33 -0.39 -4.51 8.81
C GLN A 33 0.29 -5.16 10.01
N ASP A 34 1.60 -5.32 9.94
CA ASP A 34 2.39 -6.05 10.94
C ASP A 34 3.48 -5.13 11.49
N HIS A 35 3.64 -5.11 12.82
CA HIS A 35 4.70 -4.41 13.52
C HIS A 35 5.42 -5.41 14.42
N VAL A 36 6.73 -5.54 14.23
CA VAL A 36 7.58 -6.49 14.95
C VAL A 36 8.69 -5.69 15.64
N PRO A 37 8.70 -5.63 16.98
CA PRO A 37 9.83 -5.06 17.70
C PRO A 37 11.05 -5.98 17.53
N LEU A 38 12.19 -5.41 17.14
CA LEU A 38 13.44 -6.17 16.96
C LEU A 38 14.34 -6.03 18.18
N PHE A 39 14.58 -4.79 18.61
CA PHE A 39 15.37 -4.41 19.79
C PHE A 39 14.77 -3.12 20.40
N ASP A 40 15.33 -2.64 21.52
CA ASP A 40 14.89 -1.40 22.16
C ASP A 40 14.93 -0.21 21.18
N GLY A 41 13.75 0.20 20.72
CA GLY A 41 13.55 1.29 19.76
C GLY A 41 13.70 0.92 18.29
N LEU A 42 14.27 -0.25 17.94
CA LEU A 42 14.35 -0.72 16.55
C LEU A 42 13.17 -1.63 16.25
N GLY A 43 12.37 -1.27 15.24
CA GLY A 43 11.20 -2.05 14.84
C GLY A 43 11.13 -2.29 13.33
N TYR A 44 10.45 -3.34 12.94
CA TYR A 44 10.07 -3.58 11.54
C TYR A 44 8.56 -3.39 11.39
N ALA A 45 8.15 -2.71 10.33
CA ALA A 45 6.75 -2.55 9.97
C ALA A 45 6.51 -2.98 8.53
N LEU A 46 5.46 -3.77 8.34
CA LEU A 46 4.96 -4.22 7.03
C LEU A 46 3.55 -3.69 6.83
N ASN A 47 3.31 -3.08 5.68
CA ASN A 47 1.97 -2.74 5.20
C ASN A 47 1.80 -3.32 3.79
N ALA A 48 1.07 -4.42 3.67
CA ALA A 48 0.89 -5.15 2.42
C ALA A 48 -0.59 -5.24 2.03
N GLN A 49 -0.90 -5.01 0.76
CA GLN A 49 -2.26 -5.04 0.26
C GLN A 49 -2.31 -5.73 -1.10
N VAL A 50 -3.31 -6.59 -1.26
CA VAL A 50 -3.66 -7.23 -2.53
C VAL A 50 -5.14 -7.01 -2.77
N GLU A 51 -5.48 -6.43 -3.90
CA GLU A 51 -6.85 -6.23 -4.35
C GLU A 51 -7.00 -6.84 -5.74
N MET A 52 -8.05 -7.61 -5.96
CA MET A 52 -8.35 -8.18 -7.26
C MET A 52 -9.84 -8.13 -7.57
N GLY A 53 -10.17 -7.73 -8.79
CA GLY A 53 -11.51 -7.66 -9.33
C GLY A 53 -11.64 -8.64 -10.50
N LYS A 54 -12.74 -9.39 -10.54
CA LYS A 54 -13.06 -10.26 -11.69
C LYS A 54 -14.55 -10.17 -12.03
N PRO A 55 -14.91 -10.18 -13.33
CA PRO A 55 -16.29 -10.34 -13.73
C PRO A 55 -16.72 -11.80 -13.49
N TYR A 56 -18.02 -12.02 -13.37
CA TYR A 56 -18.60 -13.37 -13.36
C TYR A 56 -19.93 -13.41 -14.12
N GLY A 57 -20.47 -14.60 -14.33
CA GLY A 57 -21.71 -14.78 -15.09
C GLY A 57 -21.56 -14.33 -16.54
N ASN A 58 -22.53 -13.58 -17.05
CA ASN A 58 -22.55 -13.08 -18.43
C ASN A 58 -21.78 -11.76 -18.63
N THR A 59 -21.06 -11.28 -17.62
CA THR A 59 -20.28 -10.05 -17.72
C THR A 59 -18.95 -10.35 -18.39
N PRO A 60 -18.66 -9.75 -19.56
CA PRO A 60 -17.46 -10.11 -20.31
C PRO A 60 -16.18 -9.51 -19.72
N ILE A 61 -16.26 -8.33 -19.08
CA ILE A 61 -15.09 -7.55 -18.67
C ILE A 61 -15.36 -6.92 -17.30
N TYR A 62 -14.32 -6.89 -16.46
CA TYR A 62 -14.36 -6.16 -15.19
C TYR A 62 -14.60 -4.65 -15.43
N PRO A 63 -15.53 -3.99 -14.72
CA PRO A 63 -15.80 -2.58 -14.95
C PRO A 63 -14.59 -1.69 -14.69
N VAL A 64 -14.15 -0.95 -15.72
CA VAL A 64 -12.97 -0.04 -15.65
C VAL A 64 -13.13 1.03 -14.56
N LEU A 65 -14.36 1.47 -14.27
CA LEU A 65 -14.65 2.43 -13.20
C LEU A 65 -14.30 1.91 -11.79
N LEU A 66 -14.09 0.60 -11.64
CA LEU A 66 -13.72 -0.05 -10.38
C LEU A 66 -12.24 -0.43 -10.34
N ASN A 67 -11.45 -0.02 -11.33
CA ASN A 67 -10.01 -0.29 -11.37
C ASN A 67 -9.31 0.27 -10.12
N PHE A 68 -8.28 -0.47 -9.69
CA PHE A 68 -7.38 -0.07 -8.64
C PHE A 68 -6.24 0.77 -9.21
N PHE A 69 -5.68 1.63 -8.37
CA PHE A 69 -4.59 2.52 -8.73
C PHE A 69 -3.46 2.40 -7.72
N GLY A 70 -2.22 2.60 -8.20
CA GLY A 70 -1.01 2.48 -7.40
C GLY A 70 0.02 3.54 -7.76
N GLY A 71 1.03 3.70 -6.91
CA GLY A 71 1.96 4.81 -6.90
C GLY A 71 1.57 5.88 -5.87
N GLY A 72 2.57 6.56 -5.31
CA GLY A 72 2.38 7.61 -4.31
C GLY A 72 2.47 7.12 -2.86
N PRO A 73 2.12 7.97 -1.88
CA PRO A 73 2.40 7.74 -0.46
C PRO A 73 1.67 6.54 0.16
N TYR A 74 0.56 6.10 -0.44
CA TYR A 74 -0.29 5.02 0.07
C TYR A 74 -0.02 3.65 -0.56
N SER A 75 0.97 3.54 -1.46
CA SER A 75 1.39 2.26 -2.04
C SER A 75 2.90 2.22 -2.24
N VAL A 76 3.42 2.54 -3.43
CA VAL A 76 4.86 2.60 -3.67
C VAL A 76 5.31 4.06 -3.68
N ARG A 77 5.97 4.49 -2.59
CA ARG A 77 6.51 5.84 -2.46
C ARG A 77 7.56 6.13 -3.54
N GLY A 78 7.80 7.40 -3.84
CA GLY A 78 8.73 7.81 -4.90
C GLY A 78 8.17 7.77 -6.33
N TYR A 79 7.14 6.95 -6.60
CA TYR A 79 6.33 7.08 -7.81
C TYR A 79 5.25 8.15 -7.62
N GLN A 80 4.82 8.77 -8.72
CA GLN A 80 3.70 9.70 -8.70
C GLN A 80 2.40 8.96 -8.36
N SER A 81 1.48 9.66 -7.69
CA SER A 81 0.19 9.07 -7.31
C SER A 81 -0.57 8.55 -8.52
N TYR A 82 -1.03 7.30 -8.43
CA TYR A 82 -1.87 6.65 -9.43
C TYR A 82 -1.21 6.38 -10.79
N THR A 83 0.12 6.43 -10.89
CA THR A 83 0.83 6.21 -12.17
C THR A 83 1.37 4.80 -12.39
N LEU A 84 1.23 3.88 -11.43
CA LEU A 84 1.63 2.49 -11.62
C LEU A 84 0.58 1.71 -12.41
N GLY A 85 1.06 0.82 -13.28
CA GLY A 85 0.25 -0.12 -14.06
C GLY A 85 -0.15 0.36 -15.44
N PRO A 86 -1.29 -0.14 -15.98
CA PRO A 86 -1.72 0.13 -17.35
C PRO A 86 -2.00 1.62 -17.62
N THR A 87 -1.62 2.04 -18.81
CA THR A 87 -1.85 3.40 -19.33
C THR A 87 -2.50 3.36 -20.71
N THR A 88 -3.12 4.45 -21.11
CA THR A 88 -3.54 4.66 -22.50
C THR A 88 -2.34 4.82 -23.43
N ALA A 89 -2.56 4.82 -24.74
CA ALA A 89 -1.53 5.16 -25.73
C ALA A 89 -0.92 6.56 -25.53
N SER A 90 -1.64 7.47 -24.87
CA SER A 90 -1.17 8.82 -24.49
C SER A 90 -0.52 8.89 -23.11
N GLY A 91 -0.30 7.74 -22.44
CA GLY A 91 0.36 7.67 -21.13
C GLY A 91 -0.55 8.01 -19.94
N ILE A 92 -1.87 8.09 -20.13
CA ILE A 92 -2.80 8.39 -19.05
C ILE A 92 -3.03 7.10 -18.23
N PRO A 93 -2.80 7.09 -16.91
CA PRO A 93 -3.07 5.92 -16.08
C PRO A 93 -4.56 5.58 -16.07
N ILE A 94 -4.89 4.31 -16.35
CA ILE A 94 -6.27 3.80 -16.33
C ILE A 94 -6.52 2.81 -15.18
N GLY A 95 -5.48 2.54 -14.38
CA GLY A 95 -5.52 1.53 -13.33
C GLY A 95 -5.68 0.13 -13.89
N GLY A 96 -6.06 -0.82 -13.05
CA GLY A 96 -6.30 -2.20 -13.47
C GLY A 96 -7.10 -3.01 -12.47
N ALA A 97 -7.47 -4.23 -12.86
CA ALA A 97 -8.30 -5.10 -12.04
C ALA A 97 -7.49 -5.85 -10.95
N MET A 98 -6.19 -5.59 -10.81
CA MET A 98 -5.41 -6.08 -9.67
C MET A 98 -4.40 -5.03 -9.19
N LEU A 99 -4.31 -4.83 -7.88
CA LEU A 99 -3.27 -4.07 -7.20
C LEU A 99 -2.57 -5.00 -6.22
N ALA A 100 -1.25 -4.98 -6.21
CA ALA A 100 -0.46 -5.66 -5.18
C ALA A 100 0.71 -4.77 -4.77
N TYR A 101 0.84 -4.48 -3.47
CA TYR A 101 2.00 -3.78 -2.94
C TYR A 101 2.35 -4.23 -1.52
N ALA A 102 3.61 -3.97 -1.14
CA ALA A 102 4.13 -4.11 0.21
C ALA A 102 5.08 -2.94 0.51
N GLN A 103 4.80 -2.24 1.60
CA GLN A 103 5.67 -1.22 2.18
C GLN A 103 6.41 -1.85 3.35
N ASN A 104 7.73 -1.96 3.24
CA ASN A 104 8.61 -2.52 4.26
C ASN A 104 9.37 -1.37 4.91
N ALA A 105 9.21 -1.15 6.20
CA ALA A 105 9.86 -0.07 6.91
C ALA A 105 10.67 -0.59 8.10
N LEU A 106 11.93 -0.19 8.18
CA LEU A 106 12.76 -0.32 9.37
C LEU A 106 12.63 0.97 10.17
N ILE A 107 11.87 0.90 11.26
CA ILE A 107 11.68 1.98 12.23
C ILE A 107 12.95 2.07 13.07
N LEU A 108 13.57 3.25 13.08
CA LEU A 108 14.82 3.50 13.77
C LEU A 108 14.57 3.87 15.24
N PRO A 109 15.52 3.55 16.15
CA PRO A 109 15.51 4.07 17.50
C PRO A 109 15.47 5.59 17.49
N GLN A 110 14.87 6.16 18.52
CA GLN A 110 14.71 7.60 18.62
C GLN A 110 16.09 8.26 18.77
N LEU A 111 16.43 9.14 17.83
CA LEU A 111 17.76 9.75 17.76
C LEU A 111 17.91 10.96 18.70
N PHE A 112 16.80 11.65 18.99
CA PHE A 112 16.77 12.87 19.80
C PHE A 112 15.45 13.02 20.56
N GLY A 113 15.50 13.71 21.71
CA GLY A 113 14.33 13.93 22.55
C GLY A 113 14.13 12.82 23.59
N HIS A 114 13.62 13.20 24.76
CA HIS A 114 13.28 12.25 25.82
C HIS A 114 11.85 11.74 25.58
N HIS A 115 11.66 10.43 25.61
CA HIS A 115 10.36 9.80 25.73
C HIS A 115 10.35 8.96 27.02
N MET A 116 9.30 9.08 27.83
CA MET A 116 9.16 8.21 28.99
C MET A 116 8.87 6.77 28.52
N PRO A 117 9.34 5.75 29.25
CA PRO A 117 8.89 4.37 29.01
C PRO A 117 7.36 4.29 29.06
N GLY A 118 6.74 3.80 27.99
CA GLY A 118 5.27 3.69 27.87
C GLY A 118 4.58 4.85 27.16
N GLU A 119 5.28 5.92 26.80
CA GLU A 119 4.75 7.00 25.95
C GLU A 119 5.03 6.75 24.47
N ALA A 120 4.03 7.06 23.62
CA ALA A 120 4.24 7.03 22.18
C ALA A 120 5.17 8.18 21.77
N PRO A 121 6.15 7.93 20.90
CA PRO A 121 7.08 8.97 20.50
C PRO A 121 6.37 10.05 19.67
N SER A 122 6.77 11.31 19.84
CA SER A 122 6.20 12.43 19.07
C SER A 122 6.51 12.35 17.57
N TYR A 123 7.58 11.63 17.20
CA TYR A 123 7.95 11.38 15.81
C TYR A 123 8.51 9.97 15.63
N GLN A 124 8.50 9.48 14.40
CA GLN A 124 9.06 8.19 13.99
C GLN A 124 9.85 8.38 12.70
N VAL A 125 11.13 8.00 12.71
CA VAL A 125 11.97 7.94 11.51
C VAL A 125 12.08 6.49 11.06
N SER A 126 11.97 6.24 9.76
CA SER A 126 12.16 4.90 9.22
C SER A 126 12.88 4.93 7.87
N LEU A 127 13.72 3.93 7.65
CA LEU A 127 14.17 3.56 6.30
C LEU A 127 13.15 2.62 5.70
N PHE A 128 12.91 2.67 4.39
CA PHE A 128 11.93 1.79 3.77
C PHE A 128 12.34 1.29 2.39
N VAL A 129 11.76 0.15 2.03
CA VAL A 129 11.70 -0.40 0.68
C VAL A 129 10.25 -0.74 0.36
N ASP A 130 9.71 -0.07 -0.65
CA ASP A 130 8.35 -0.35 -1.14
C ASP A 130 8.44 -1.11 -2.44
N VAL A 131 7.55 -2.08 -2.62
CA VAL A 131 7.41 -2.85 -3.85
C VAL A 131 5.94 -2.99 -4.19
N GLY A 132 5.58 -2.86 -5.46
CA GLY A 132 4.20 -3.08 -5.88
C GLY A 132 3.96 -2.69 -7.33
N ASN A 133 2.81 -3.09 -7.84
CA ASN A 133 2.32 -2.63 -9.13
C ASN A 133 0.80 -2.83 -9.25
N VAL A 134 0.23 -2.26 -10.31
CA VAL A 134 -1.14 -2.50 -10.77
C VAL A 134 -1.09 -3.27 -12.09
N PHE A 135 -2.01 -4.20 -12.27
CA PHE A 135 -2.09 -5.10 -13.43
C PHE A 135 -3.48 -5.02 -14.07
N ALA A 136 -3.55 -5.13 -15.40
CA ALA A 136 -4.81 -5.00 -16.14
C ALA A 136 -5.82 -6.07 -15.72
N ALA A 137 -5.40 -7.32 -15.61
CA ALA A 137 -6.16 -8.41 -15.02
C ALA A 137 -5.33 -9.19 -13.98
N PRO A 138 -5.97 -9.93 -13.05
CA PRO A 138 -5.23 -10.78 -12.10
C PRO A 138 -4.39 -11.87 -12.76
N SER A 139 -4.71 -12.27 -14.00
CA SER A 139 -3.92 -13.20 -14.79
C SER A 139 -2.60 -12.62 -15.29
N ASP A 140 -2.48 -11.29 -15.33
CA ASP A 140 -1.32 -10.59 -15.86
C ASP A 140 -0.27 -10.32 -14.78
N PHE A 141 -0.52 -10.80 -13.56
CA PHE A 141 0.42 -10.67 -12.46
C PHE A 141 1.76 -11.33 -12.82
N SER A 142 2.82 -10.54 -12.73
CA SER A 142 4.19 -10.98 -12.94
C SER A 142 5.10 -10.26 -11.95
N ILE A 143 5.97 -11.04 -11.30
CA ILE A 143 6.98 -10.53 -10.37
C ILE A 143 7.96 -9.58 -11.09
N HIS A 144 8.22 -9.80 -12.39
CA HIS A 144 9.14 -8.99 -13.18
C HIS A 144 8.61 -7.58 -13.47
N ASP A 145 7.30 -7.40 -13.40
CA ASP A 145 6.66 -6.10 -13.65
C ASP A 145 6.51 -5.28 -12.37
N LEU A 146 6.90 -5.82 -11.21
CA LEU A 146 6.86 -5.07 -9.95
C LEU A 146 7.77 -3.85 -10.01
N ARG A 147 7.29 -2.74 -9.46
CA ARG A 147 8.05 -1.51 -9.29
C ARG A 147 8.50 -1.39 -7.85
N ALA A 148 9.72 -0.92 -7.65
CA ALA A 148 10.33 -0.83 -6.34
C ALA A 148 10.91 0.55 -6.09
N SER A 149 10.90 0.98 -4.83
CA SER A 149 11.54 2.21 -4.38
C SER A 149 12.22 1.98 -3.03
N ALA A 150 13.20 2.81 -2.72
CA ALA A 150 13.78 2.87 -1.38
C ALA A 150 13.89 4.32 -0.92
N GLY A 151 13.78 4.54 0.38
CA GLY A 151 13.78 5.90 0.92
C GLY A 151 13.81 6.00 2.43
N ILE A 152 13.60 7.22 2.90
CA ILE A 152 13.46 7.58 4.31
C ILE A 152 12.12 8.27 4.53
N SER A 153 11.47 7.99 5.66
CA SER A 153 10.25 8.68 6.07
C SER A 153 10.31 9.19 7.50
N LEU A 154 9.62 10.30 7.71
CA LEU A 154 9.35 10.92 9.00
C LEU A 154 7.84 10.94 9.21
N THR A 155 7.35 10.29 10.26
CA THR A 155 5.98 10.47 10.74
C THR A 155 6.02 11.35 11.97
N TRP A 156 5.29 12.46 11.97
CA TRP A 156 5.17 13.39 13.09
C TRP A 156 3.74 13.36 13.63
N LEU A 157 3.59 13.06 14.92
CA LEU A 157 2.32 13.18 15.63
C LEU A 157 2.08 14.64 16.02
N THR A 158 1.02 15.23 15.46
CA THR A 158 0.55 16.57 15.79
C THR A 158 -0.79 16.50 16.52
N PRO A 159 -1.27 17.58 17.16
CA PRO A 159 -2.61 17.61 17.75
C PRO A 159 -3.75 17.32 16.75
N LEU A 160 -3.52 17.52 15.45
CA LEU A 160 -4.49 17.27 14.38
C LEU A 160 -4.41 15.85 13.78
N GLY A 161 -3.41 15.06 14.20
CA GLY A 161 -3.16 13.72 13.69
C GLY A 161 -1.72 13.52 13.20
N ALA A 162 -1.47 12.33 12.65
CA ALA A 162 -0.17 11.98 12.11
C ALA A 162 0.05 12.59 10.71
N ILE A 163 1.16 13.29 10.55
CA ILE A 163 1.65 13.77 9.26
C ILE A 163 2.84 12.92 8.85
N ARG A 164 2.83 12.39 7.62
CA ARG A 164 3.92 11.56 7.09
C ARG A 164 4.60 12.25 5.93
N PHE A 165 5.91 12.42 6.05
CA PHE A 165 6.80 12.86 4.98
C PHE A 165 7.66 11.67 4.54
N SER A 166 7.91 11.58 3.23
CA SER A 166 8.80 10.55 2.68
C SER A 166 9.58 11.11 1.51
N TRP A 167 10.87 10.75 1.46
CA TRP A 167 11.70 10.96 0.29
C TRP A 167 12.19 9.59 -0.19
N ALA A 168 11.87 9.25 -1.44
CA ALA A 168 12.21 7.96 -2.04
C ALA A 168 12.79 8.12 -3.44
N LYS A 169 13.59 7.14 -3.83
CA LYS A 169 14.11 6.97 -5.19
C LYS A 169 13.54 5.67 -5.78
N PRO A 170 12.89 5.73 -6.96
CA PRO A 170 12.56 4.54 -7.75
C PRO A 170 13.81 3.72 -8.09
N LEU A 171 13.67 2.39 -8.07
CA LEU A 171 14.77 1.44 -8.32
C LEU A 171 14.69 0.81 -9.72
N ASN A 172 13.52 0.85 -10.37
CA ASN A 172 13.27 0.31 -11.71
C ASN A 172 12.08 0.98 -12.42
#